data_AF-A0A953K995-F1
#
_entry.id   AF-A0A953K995-F1
#
_cell.length_a   1.000
_cell.length_b   1.000
_cell.length_c   1.000
_cell.angle_alpha   90.00
_cell.angle_beta   90.00
_cell.angle_gamma   90.00
#
_symmetry.space_group_name_H-M   'P 1'
#
loop_
_entity.id
_entity.type
_entity.pdbx_description
1 polymer ?
#
loop_
_entity_poly.entity_id
_entity_poly.type
_entity_poly.pdbx_seq_one_letter_code
_entity_poly.pdbx_strand_id
1 'polypeptide(L)'
;MRAHLRMIILAAFIGSLSTIAWGQQAVDTQLWTGGTLKLRVSDKLRTHVEEQVRFTDTISTLGATFTELGFQYNLGKHFAIGS
;
A
#
# COMPACT_ATOMS: atom_id res chain seq x y z
N MET A 1 -7.60 52.53 -14.40
CA MET A 1 -8.47 51.33 -14.54
C MET A 1 -7.72 50.03 -14.84
N ARG A 2 -6.78 49.99 -15.81
CA ARG A 2 -6.07 48.73 -16.18
C ARG A 2 -5.23 48.10 -15.05
N ALA A 3 -4.67 48.89 -14.14
CA ALA A 3 -3.88 48.39 -12.99
C ALA A 3 -4.76 47.67 -11.94
N HIS A 4 -5.95 48.19 -11.66
CA HIS A 4 -6.88 47.56 -10.70
C HIS A 4 -7.44 46.24 -11.23
N LEU A 5 -7.67 46.12 -12.54
CA LEU A 5 -8.10 44.87 -13.17
C LEU A 5 -7.03 43.77 -13.04
N ARG A 6 -5.74 44.11 -13.19
CA ARG A 6 -4.63 43.17 -13.00
C ARG A 6 -4.50 42.71 -11.55
N MET A 7 -4.71 43.62 -10.59
CA MET A 7 -4.68 43.28 -9.16
C MET A 7 -5.84 42.37 -8.76
N ILE A 8 -7.04 42.57 -9.32
CA ILE A 8 -8.20 41.69 -9.09
C ILE A 8 -7.94 40.29 -9.67
N ILE A 9 -7.39 40.20 -10.88
CA ILE A 9 -7.04 38.90 -11.50
C ILE A 9 -5.98 38.17 -10.67
N LEU A 10 -4.96 38.88 -10.20
CA LEU A 10 -3.91 38.29 -9.36
C LEU A 10 -4.47 37.81 -8.01
N ALA A 11 -5.34 38.58 -7.38
CA ALA A 11 -6.01 38.19 -6.13
C ALA A 11 -6.92 36.97 -6.32
N ALA A 12 -7.67 36.91 -7.43
CA ALA A 12 -8.50 35.76 -7.78
C ALA A 12 -7.65 34.50 -8.05
N PHE A 13 -6.51 34.66 -8.73
CA PHE A 13 -5.57 33.57 -8.99
C PHE A 13 -4.94 33.04 -7.70
N ILE A 14 -4.48 33.92 -6.80
CA ILE A 14 -3.93 33.53 -5.49
C ILE A 14 -5.00 32.85 -4.61
N GLY A 15 -6.23 33.38 -4.59
CA GLY A 15 -7.33 32.75 -3.87
C GLY A 15 -7.68 31.35 -4.38
N SER A 16 -7.55 31.12 -5.70
CA SER A 16 -7.76 29.80 -6.30
C SER A 16 -6.62 28.79 -6.03
N LEU A 17 -5.42 29.26 -5.73
CA LEU A 17 -4.27 28.40 -5.39
C LEU A 17 -4.37 27.84 -3.96
N SER A 18 -4.95 28.60 -3.03
CA SER A 18 -5.12 28.18 -1.63
C SER A 18 -6.04 26.98 -1.43
N THR A 19 -7.00 26.74 -2.33
CA THR A 19 -7.92 25.59 -2.23
C THR A 19 -7.26 24.27 -2.64
N ILE A 20 -6.20 24.31 -3.46
CA ILE A 20 -5.47 23.12 -3.91
C ILE A 20 -4.54 22.61 -2.80
N ALA A 21 -3.95 23.52 -2.01
CA ALA A 21 -2.99 23.18 -0.97
C ALA A 21 -3.60 22.39 0.22
N TRP A 22 -4.89 22.56 0.50
CA TRP A 22 -5.58 21.83 1.57
C TRP A 22 -6.25 20.52 1.12
N GLY A 23 -6.28 20.22 -0.19
CA GLY A 23 -6.83 18.99 -0.73
C GLY A 23 -5.87 17.80 -0.74
N GLN A 24 -4.58 18.02 -0.46
CA GLN A 24 -3.56 16.97 -0.43
C GLN A 24 -3.31 16.49 1.01
N GLN A 25 -4.29 15.82 1.61
CA GLN A 25 -4.01 14.99 2.79
C GLN A 25 -3.22 13.76 2.34
N ALA A 26 -2.01 13.60 2.87
CA ALA A 26 -1.16 12.43 2.63
C ALA A 26 -1.75 11.21 3.35
N VAL A 27 -2.74 10.57 2.74
CA VAL A 27 -3.46 9.41 3.31
C VAL A 27 -2.70 8.08 3.08
N ASP A 28 -1.64 8.06 2.28
CA ASP A 28 -1.17 6.80 1.68
C ASP A 28 0.12 6.20 2.23
N THR A 29 0.50 6.48 3.48
CA THR A 29 1.59 5.70 4.10
C THR A 29 1.03 4.47 4.79
N GLN A 30 1.14 3.32 4.11
CA GLN A 30 0.81 2.01 4.66
C GLN A 30 2.08 1.22 4.94
N LEU A 31 2.15 0.57 6.09
CA LEU A 31 3.23 -0.34 6.47
C LEU A 31 2.69 -1.77 6.55
N TRP A 32 3.31 -2.66 5.78
CA TRP A 32 3.05 -4.11 5.86
C TRP A 32 4.19 -4.77 6.62
N THR A 33 3.87 -5.59 7.60
CA THR A 33 4.83 -6.39 8.36
C THR A 33 4.24 -7.75 8.64
N GLY A 34 5.08 -8.78 8.71
CA GLY A 34 4.57 -10.14 8.83
C GLY A 34 5.68 -11.18 8.86
N GLY A 35 5.26 -12.43 8.96
CA GLY A 35 6.14 -13.58 8.95
C GLY A 35 5.56 -14.71 8.11
N THR A 36 6.44 -15.44 7.42
CA THR A 36 6.07 -16.65 6.67
C THR A 36 6.77 -17.85 7.28
N LEU A 37 6.00 -18.82 7.77
CA LEU A 37 6.50 -20.12 8.19
C LEU A 37 6.44 -21.10 7.01
N LYS A 38 7.61 -21.55 6.55
CA LYS A 38 7.72 -22.54 5.46
C LYS A 38 8.01 -23.93 6.02
N LEU A 39 7.13 -24.87 5.75
CA LEU A 39 7.24 -26.27 6.15
C LEU A 39 7.51 -27.12 4.91
N ARG A 40 8.64 -27.83 4.92
CA ARG A 40 8.97 -28.80 3.88
C ARG A 40 8.44 -30.17 4.30
N VAL A 41 7.30 -30.56 3.74
CA VAL A 41 6.68 -31.86 4.01
C VAL A 41 7.44 -32.97 3.27
N SER A 42 7.87 -32.72 2.04
CA SER A 42 8.73 -33.63 1.27
C SER A 42 9.58 -32.87 0.24
N ASP A 43 10.36 -33.58 -0.57
CA ASP A 43 11.08 -32.97 -1.68
C ASP A 43 10.15 -32.40 -2.76
N LYS A 44 8.95 -32.96 -2.87
CA LYS A 44 7.95 -32.54 -3.86
C LYS A 44 6.88 -31.61 -3.29
N LEU A 45 6.63 -31.63 -1.98
CA LEU A 45 5.55 -30.85 -1.35
C LEU A 45 6.12 -29.90 -0.30
N ARG A 46 5.80 -28.62 -0.44
CA ARG A 46 6.05 -27.57 0.56
C ARG A 46 4.73 -26.94 0.93
N THR A 47 4.56 -26.60 2.19
CA THR A 47 3.42 -25.83 2.69
C THR A 47 3.94 -24.60 3.38
N HIS A 48 3.16 -23.53 3.41
CA HIS A 48 3.50 -22.35 4.16
C HIS A 48 2.28 -21.73 4.82
N VAL A 49 2.54 -21.08 5.94
CA VAL A 49 1.58 -20.25 6.66
C VAL A 49 2.17 -18.86 6.71
N GLU A 50 1.43 -17.89 6.21
CA GLU A 50 1.84 -16.50 6.21
C GLU A 50 0.87 -15.68 7.05
N GLU A 51 1.41 -14.80 7.88
CA GLU A 51 0.65 -13.84 8.65
C GLU A 51 1.23 -12.45 8.41
N GLN A 52 0.39 -11.54 7.92
CA GLN A 52 0.74 -10.14 7.67
C GLN A 52 -0.23 -9.22 8.39
N VAL A 53 0.31 -8.14 8.93
CA VAL A 53 -0.42 -7.04 9.53
C VAL A 53 -0.14 -5.79 8.71
N ARG A 54 -1.21 -5.07 8.37
CA ARG A 54 -1.15 -3.79 7.67
C ARG A 54 -1.50 -2.67 8.63
N PHE A 55 -0.57 -1.74 8.79
CA PHE A 55 -0.80 -0.49 9.48
C PHE A 55 -1.03 0.64 8.48
N THR A 56 -1.98 1.52 8.81
CA THR A 56 -2.32 2.73 8.04
C THR A 56 -2.06 3.98 8.89
N ASP A 57 -2.18 5.15 8.28
CA ASP A 57 -2.05 6.45 8.96
C ASP A 57 -0.77 6.57 9.79
N THR A 58 0.40 6.41 9.13
CA THR A 58 1.70 6.55 9.79
C THR A 58 1.89 5.54 10.94
N ILE A 59 1.48 4.28 10.72
CA ILE A 59 1.67 3.14 11.66
C ILE A 59 0.80 3.25 12.93
N SER A 60 -0.07 4.25 13.02
CA SER A 60 -0.89 4.48 14.21
C SER A 60 -2.17 3.65 14.26
N THR A 61 -2.66 3.21 13.09
CA THR A 61 -3.91 2.45 12.98
C THR A 61 -3.64 1.06 12.42
N LEU A 62 -4.13 0.01 13.08
CA LEU A 62 -4.15 -1.33 12.50
C LEU A 62 -5.29 -1.41 11.49
N GLY A 63 -4.95 -1.52 10.21
CA GLY A 63 -5.90 -1.45 9.11
C GLY A 63 -6.39 -2.81 8.63
N ALA A 64 -5.55 -3.84 8.66
CA ALA A 64 -5.95 -5.22 8.31
C ALA A 64 -4.98 -6.25 8.88
N THR A 65 -5.46 -7.49 9.03
CA THR A 65 -4.63 -8.68 9.25
C THR A 65 -4.96 -9.69 8.15
N PHE A 66 -3.94 -10.34 7.61
CA PHE A 66 -4.04 -11.33 6.56
C PHE A 66 -3.35 -12.61 7.03
N THR A 67 -4.05 -13.73 6.93
CA THR A 67 -3.49 -15.05 7.17
C THR A 67 -3.70 -15.89 5.92
N GLU A 68 -2.63 -16.42 5.36
CA GLU A 68 -2.65 -17.21 4.14
C GLU A 68 -2.03 -18.59 4.38
N LEU A 69 -2.71 -19.61 3.87
CA LEU A 69 -2.23 -20.99 3.85
C LEU A 69 -1.96 -21.37 2.42
N GLY A 70 -0.71 -21.70 2.12
CA GLY A 70 -0.30 -22.06 0.79
C GLY A 70 0.36 -23.43 0.71
N PHE A 71 0.29 -24.03 -0.48
CA PHE A 71 0.89 -25.31 -0.80
C PHE A 71 1.54 -25.24 -2.17
N GLN A 72 2.72 -25.84 -2.29
CA GLN A 72 3.51 -25.87 -3.50
C GLN A 72 3.93 -27.31 -3.81
N TYR A 73 3.59 -27.77 -5.00
CA TYR A 73 3.96 -29.07 -5.53
C TYR A 73 4.98 -28.94 -6.67
N ASN A 74 6.15 -29.56 -6.51
CA ASN A 74 7.21 -29.57 -7.51
C ASN A 74 6.95 -30.69 -8.53
N LEU A 75 6.70 -30.33 -9.78
CA LEU A 75 6.53 -31.25 -10.92
C LEU A 75 7.88 -31.73 -11.48
N GLY A 76 8.96 -31.00 -11.21
CA GLY A 76 10.32 -31.34 -11.62
C GLY A 76 11.33 -30.38 -11.00
N LYS A 77 12.55 -30.34 -11.55
CA LYS A 77 13.61 -29.44 -11.05
C LYS A 77 13.33 -27.95 -11.33
N HIS A 78 12.55 -27.67 -12.37
CA HIS A 78 12.33 -26.30 -12.89
C HIS A 78 10.87 -25.83 -12.80
N PHE A 79 9.94 -26.72 -12.47
CA PHE A 79 8.52 -26.42 -12.47
C PHE A 79 7.89 -26.80 -11.14
N ALA A 80 7.15 -25.85 -10.58
CA ALA A 80 6.31 -26.03 -9.41
C ALA A 80 4.97 -25.34 -9.65
N ILE A 81 3.90 -25.92 -9.11
CA ILE A 81 2.55 -25.35 -9.13
C ILE A 81 2.09 -25.27 -7.68
N GLY A 82 1.47 -24.16 -7.31
CA GLY A 82 0.96 -23.96 -5.96
C GLY A 82 0.12 -22.71 -5.86
N SER A 83 -0.59 -22.62 -4.75
CA SER A 83 -1.18 -21.40 -4.21
C SER A 83 -0.33 -20.95 -3.04
#